data_AF-A0A954N0G6-F1
#
_entry.id   AF-A0A954N0G6-F1
#
_cell.length_a   1.000
_cell.length_b   1.000
_cell.length_c   1.000
_cell.angle_alpha   90.00
_cell.angle_beta   90.00
_cell.angle_gamma   90.00
#
_symmetry.space_group_name_H-M   'P 1'
#
loop_
_entity.id
_entity.type
_entity.pdbx_description
1 polymer ?
#
loop_
_entity_poly.entity_id
_entity_poly.type
_entity_poly.pdbx_seq_one_letter_code
_entity_poly.pdbx_strand_id
1 'polypeptide(L)'
;QGQVSPALAALLAKRGFDLKQVKVTKDGNAWKLAGTVDGKPRTGLVRMQGPNLTAFKQITAEDKGEADQIWVYDMMKEQAVSQHNMCSCSVTAMGDLLFVNTSNGVDESHKNIPSPNAPSFMAMNKNTGKVLWTDKSPGLNILHGQWSSPMVANLAGVPQVIFGGGDGWVYSFQADVTDKPELLWKFDANPKDSKWLLGGAGTRNNIIGTP
;
A
#
# COMPACT_ATOMS: atom_id res chain seq x y z
N GLN A 1 18.40 0.07 -39.96
CA GLN A 1 17.58 -0.53 -41.02
C GLN A 1 16.49 -1.47 -40.48
N GLY A 2 15.90 -1.19 -39.30
CA GLY A 2 14.74 -1.97 -38.83
C GLY A 2 14.96 -3.49 -38.62
N GLN A 3 16.21 -3.96 -38.63
CA GLN A 3 16.59 -5.35 -38.43
C GLN A 3 17.44 -5.48 -37.16
N VAL A 4 17.28 -6.59 -36.43
CA VAL A 4 18.09 -6.93 -35.25
C VAL A 4 19.42 -7.50 -35.72
N SER A 5 20.54 -6.95 -35.25
CA SER A 5 21.86 -7.47 -35.60
C SER A 5 22.09 -8.85 -34.94
N PRO A 6 22.93 -9.73 -35.54
CA PRO A 6 23.27 -11.02 -34.93
C PRO A 6 23.81 -10.90 -33.50
N ALA A 7 24.60 -9.86 -33.23
CA ALA A 7 25.15 -9.59 -31.90
C ALA A 7 24.06 -9.25 -30.87
N LEU A 8 23.08 -8.42 -31.24
CA LEU A 8 21.97 -8.06 -30.36
C LEU A 8 21.03 -9.26 -30.14
N ALA A 9 20.77 -10.05 -31.18
CA ALA A 9 20.00 -11.28 -31.07
C ALA A 9 20.64 -12.28 -30.10
N ALA A 10 21.96 -12.49 -30.21
CA ALA A 10 22.70 -13.38 -29.32
C ALA A 10 22.71 -12.90 -27.85
N LEU A 11 22.82 -11.58 -27.63
CA LEU A 11 22.73 -10.99 -26.29
C LEU A 11 21.36 -11.21 -25.65
N LEU A 12 20.29 -11.02 -26.41
CA LEU A 12 18.91 -11.18 -25.95
C LEU A 12 18.56 -12.65 -25.71
N ALA A 13 19.00 -13.57 -26.58
CA ALA A 13 18.82 -15.00 -26.42
C ALA A 13 19.46 -15.53 -25.12
N LYS A 14 20.68 -15.08 -24.77
CA LYS A 14 21.33 -15.41 -23.48
C LYS A 14 20.55 -14.96 -22.25
N ARG A 15 19.65 -13.98 -22.40
CA ARG A 15 18.76 -13.47 -21.35
C ARG A 15 17.35 -14.06 -21.43
N GLY A 16 17.14 -15.12 -22.22
CA GLY A 16 15.85 -15.79 -22.37
C GLY A 16 14.90 -15.12 -23.37
N PHE A 17 15.39 -14.20 -24.20
CA PHE A 17 14.59 -13.53 -25.23
C PHE A 17 14.95 -14.07 -26.62
N ASP A 18 14.38 -15.22 -26.98
CA ASP A 18 14.50 -15.76 -28.34
C ASP A 18 13.51 -15.05 -29.28
N LEU A 19 14.05 -14.13 -30.08
CA LEU A 19 13.29 -13.22 -30.93
C LEU A 19 12.99 -13.86 -32.29
N LYS A 20 11.90 -14.64 -32.38
CA LYS A 20 11.55 -15.41 -33.59
C LYS A 20 11.07 -14.56 -34.79
N GLN A 21 10.33 -13.50 -34.51
CA GLN A 21 9.91 -12.48 -35.50
C GLN A 21 10.03 -11.13 -34.84
N VAL A 22 10.70 -10.16 -35.46
CA VAL A 22 10.92 -8.84 -34.87
C VAL A 22 10.49 -7.74 -35.82
N LYS A 23 9.57 -6.90 -35.36
CA LYS A 23 9.30 -5.61 -35.97
C LYS A 23 10.03 -4.52 -35.19
N VAL A 24 10.83 -3.72 -35.88
CA VAL A 24 11.57 -2.61 -35.29
C VAL A 24 10.99 -1.29 -35.77
N THR A 25 10.54 -0.47 -34.84
CA THR A 25 10.17 0.93 -35.09
C THR A 25 11.15 1.86 -34.38
N LYS A 26 11.71 2.83 -35.10
CA LYS A 26 12.59 3.85 -34.56
C LYS A 26 11.77 5.08 -34.16
N ASP A 27 12.04 5.60 -32.97
CA ASP A 27 11.52 6.88 -32.50
C ASP A 27 12.66 7.64 -31.80
N GLY A 28 13.18 8.68 -32.46
CA GLY A 28 14.38 9.41 -32.01
C GLY A 28 15.59 8.50 -31.75
N ASN A 29 16.04 8.47 -30.50
CA ASN A 29 17.18 7.66 -30.02
C ASN A 29 16.75 6.30 -29.43
N ALA A 30 15.50 5.90 -29.65
CA ALA A 30 14.94 4.64 -29.19
C ALA A 30 14.43 3.77 -30.35
N TRP A 31 14.40 2.46 -30.11
CA TRP A 31 13.86 1.44 -30.98
C TRP A 31 12.94 0.54 -30.16
N LYS A 32 11.75 0.31 -30.67
CA LYS A 32 10.83 -0.69 -30.14
C LYS A 32 11.02 -1.99 -30.89
N LEU A 33 11.34 -3.06 -30.19
CA LEU A 33 11.42 -4.43 -30.70
C LEU A 33 10.13 -5.15 -30.30
N ALA A 34 9.28 -5.50 -31.26
CA ALA A 34 8.08 -6.31 -30.99
C ALA A 34 8.24 -7.69 -31.63
N GLY A 35 8.01 -8.75 -30.87
CA GLY A 35 8.14 -10.12 -31.33
C GLY A 35 7.48 -11.16 -30.44
N THR A 36 7.69 -12.43 -30.72
CA THR A 36 7.13 -13.54 -29.93
C THR A 36 8.25 -14.31 -29.25
N VAL A 37 8.15 -14.50 -27.93
CA VAL A 37 9.05 -15.34 -27.10
C VAL A 37 8.18 -16.36 -26.39
N ASP A 38 8.49 -17.65 -26.51
CA ASP A 38 7.71 -18.76 -25.93
C ASP A 38 6.20 -18.72 -26.28
N GLY A 39 5.88 -18.33 -27.51
CA GLY A 39 4.50 -18.24 -27.99
C GLY A 39 3.72 -17.01 -27.51
N LYS A 40 4.35 -16.13 -26.72
CA LYS A 40 3.74 -14.93 -26.15
C LYS A 40 4.24 -13.64 -26.81
N PRO A 41 3.37 -12.67 -27.10
CA PRO A 41 3.78 -11.38 -27.66
C PRO A 41 4.60 -10.59 -26.64
N ARG A 42 5.82 -10.20 -27.02
CA ARG A 42 6.77 -9.45 -26.21
C ARG A 42 7.16 -8.15 -26.89
N THR A 43 7.39 -7.14 -26.06
CA THR A 43 7.94 -5.86 -26.49
C THR A 43 9.19 -5.55 -25.67
N GLY A 44 10.28 -5.20 -26.35
CA GLY A 44 11.49 -4.63 -25.78
C GLY A 44 11.69 -3.19 -26.25
N LEU A 45 12.25 -2.36 -25.39
CA LEU A 45 12.65 -0.99 -25.69
C LEU A 45 14.16 -0.90 -25.66
N VAL A 46 14.79 -0.53 -26.76
CA VAL A 46 16.22 -0.30 -26.84
C VAL A 46 16.44 1.19 -27.03
N ARG A 47 17.29 1.84 -26.24
CA ARG A 47 17.61 3.26 -26.41
C ARG A 47 19.09 3.55 -26.19
N MET A 48 19.58 4.56 -26.88
CA MET A 48 20.88 5.15 -26.55
C MET A 48 20.75 6.05 -25.31
N GLN A 49 21.60 5.83 -24.32
CA GLN A 49 21.77 6.68 -23.14
C GLN A 49 23.25 7.10 -23.05
N GLY A 50 23.57 8.27 -23.62
CA GLY A 50 24.96 8.70 -23.80
C GLY A 50 25.71 7.72 -24.72
N PRO A 51 26.87 7.17 -24.31
CA PRO A 51 27.61 6.18 -25.11
C PRO A 51 27.01 4.77 -25.03
N ASN A 52 26.04 4.53 -24.13
CA ASN A 52 25.54 3.20 -23.84
C ASN A 52 24.28 2.86 -24.64
N LEU A 53 24.19 1.62 -25.10
CA LEU A 53 22.96 1.04 -25.63
C LEU A 53 22.26 0.24 -24.53
N THR A 54 21.09 0.71 -24.07
CA THR A 54 20.33 0.08 -22.98
C THR A 54 19.08 -0.60 -23.53
N ALA A 55 18.85 -1.85 -23.14
CA ALA A 55 17.65 -2.61 -23.50
C ALA A 55 16.78 -2.87 -22.25
N PHE A 56 15.50 -2.52 -22.35
CA PHE A 56 14.46 -2.72 -21.34
C PHE A 56 13.46 -3.76 -21.84
N LYS A 57 13.13 -4.73 -20.99
CA LYS A 57 11.94 -5.57 -21.19
C LYS A 57 10.72 -4.75 -20.78
N GLN A 58 9.69 -4.71 -21.62
CA GLN A 58 8.38 -4.25 -21.17
C GLN A 58 7.66 -5.43 -20.52
N ILE A 59 7.39 -5.31 -19.22
CA ILE A 59 6.64 -6.32 -18.46
C ILE A 59 5.18 -6.30 -18.89
N THR A 60 4.56 -7.47 -18.99
CA THR A 60 3.13 -7.63 -19.26
C THR A 60 2.51 -8.59 -18.24
N ALA A 61 1.17 -8.58 -18.13
CA ALA A 61 0.42 -9.50 -17.26
C ALA A 61 0.64 -11.00 -17.56
N GLU A 62 1.36 -11.34 -18.64
CA GLU A 62 1.73 -12.72 -18.95
C GLU A 62 3.06 -13.15 -18.31
N ASP A 63 3.77 -12.24 -17.65
CA ASP A 63 5.03 -12.46 -16.94
C ASP A 63 4.81 -13.00 -15.53
N LYS A 64 4.77 -14.33 -15.41
CA LYS A 64 4.51 -15.04 -14.14
C LYS A 64 5.55 -14.85 -13.02
N GLY A 65 6.66 -14.15 -13.29
CA GLY A 65 7.73 -13.87 -12.32
C GLY A 65 7.72 -12.43 -11.80
N GLU A 66 6.74 -11.64 -12.20
CA GLU A 66 6.61 -10.22 -11.84
C GLU A 66 5.35 -10.01 -11.00
N ALA A 67 5.33 -8.95 -10.20
CA ALA A 67 4.13 -8.53 -9.48
C ALA A 67 3.27 -7.65 -10.38
N ASP A 68 2.05 -8.10 -10.68
CA ASP A 68 1.05 -7.28 -11.37
C ASP A 68 0.23 -6.45 -10.37
N GLN A 69 -0.09 -5.22 -10.76
CA GLN A 69 -1.03 -4.38 -10.02
C GLN A 69 -2.46 -4.81 -10.35
N ILE A 70 -3.13 -5.44 -9.40
CA ILE A 70 -4.52 -5.91 -9.55
C ILE A 70 -5.56 -4.82 -9.26
N TRP A 71 -5.26 -3.90 -8.34
CA TRP A 71 -6.09 -2.75 -8.01
C TRP A 71 -5.27 -1.69 -7.27
N VAL A 72 -5.81 -0.47 -7.18
CA VAL A 72 -5.29 0.66 -6.41
C VAL A 72 -6.44 1.31 -5.67
N TYR A 73 -6.21 1.68 -4.42
CA TYR A 73 -7.15 2.46 -3.64
C TYR A 73 -6.47 3.72 -3.11
N ASP A 74 -7.01 4.89 -3.45
CA ASP A 74 -6.49 6.18 -3.01
C ASP A 74 -7.28 6.66 -1.78
N MET A 75 -6.74 6.44 -0.59
CA MET A 75 -7.41 6.83 0.67
C MET A 75 -7.59 8.35 0.79
N MET A 76 -6.73 9.16 0.18
CA MET A 76 -6.84 10.61 0.26
C MET A 76 -8.00 11.10 -0.61
N LYS A 77 -8.10 10.59 -1.84
CA LYS A 77 -9.18 10.97 -2.76
C LYS A 77 -10.52 10.39 -2.34
N GLU A 78 -10.55 9.11 -1.96
CA GLU A 78 -11.80 8.37 -1.75
C GLU A 78 -12.35 8.52 -0.32
N GLN A 79 -11.49 8.77 0.68
CA GLN A 79 -11.88 8.85 2.09
C GLN A 79 -11.46 10.16 2.77
N ALA A 80 -10.92 11.11 2.00
CA ALA A 80 -10.40 12.39 2.52
C ALA A 80 -9.31 12.22 3.60
N VAL A 81 -8.62 11.08 3.66
CA VAL A 81 -7.57 10.84 4.67
C VAL A 81 -6.46 11.87 4.50
N SER A 82 -6.11 12.55 5.60
CA SER A 82 -4.99 13.50 5.65
C SER A 82 -3.88 12.87 6.48
N GLN A 83 -2.90 12.29 5.79
CA GLN A 83 -1.82 11.57 6.44
C GLN A 83 -0.87 12.55 7.12
N HIS A 84 -0.49 12.24 8.36
CA HIS A 84 0.48 13.05 9.09
C HIS A 84 1.85 12.38 9.15
N ASN A 85 2.89 13.08 8.67
CA ASN A 85 4.31 12.70 8.62
C ASN A 85 4.68 11.40 7.86
N MET A 86 3.94 10.31 8.06
CA MET A 86 4.22 8.99 7.51
C MET A 86 2.93 8.25 7.18
N CYS A 87 2.98 7.47 6.11
CA CYS A 87 1.97 6.49 5.74
C CYS A 87 2.42 5.12 6.25
N SER A 88 2.14 4.82 7.52
CA SER A 88 2.68 3.64 8.21
C SER A 88 1.57 2.67 8.58
N CYS A 89 1.52 1.55 7.86
CA CYS A 89 0.67 0.42 8.19
C CYS A 89 1.20 -0.83 7.47
N SER A 90 1.64 -1.82 8.23
CA SER A 90 1.73 -3.19 7.71
C SER A 90 0.31 -3.73 7.64
N VAL A 91 -0.27 -3.71 6.44
CA VAL A 91 -1.65 -4.17 6.21
C VAL A 91 -1.78 -5.63 6.65
N THR A 92 -2.73 -5.91 7.53
CA THR A 92 -2.95 -7.25 8.07
C THR A 92 -4.07 -7.94 7.31
N ALA A 93 -3.82 -9.16 6.85
CA ALA A 93 -4.78 -9.96 6.12
C ALA A 93 -5.39 -11.06 7.00
N MET A 94 -6.70 -11.29 6.87
CA MET A 94 -7.39 -12.47 7.40
C MET A 94 -8.35 -13.00 6.33
N GLY A 95 -8.02 -14.16 5.76
CA GLY A 95 -8.76 -14.67 4.60
C GLY A 95 -8.75 -13.66 3.44
N ASP A 96 -9.96 -13.25 3.03
CA ASP A 96 -10.18 -12.26 1.96
C ASP A 96 -10.29 -10.81 2.48
N LEU A 97 -10.05 -10.57 3.76
CA LEU A 97 -10.09 -9.26 4.38
C LEU A 97 -8.69 -8.68 4.52
N LEU A 98 -8.57 -7.37 4.28
CA LEU A 98 -7.42 -6.55 4.59
C LEU A 98 -7.82 -5.50 5.62
N PHE A 99 -7.04 -5.36 6.68
CA PHE A 99 -7.23 -4.34 7.72
C PHE A 99 -6.15 -3.28 7.61
N VAL A 100 -6.57 -2.02 7.66
CA VAL A 100 -5.73 -0.86 7.37
C VAL A 100 -5.90 0.20 8.46
N ASN A 101 -4.78 0.70 8.98
CA ASN A 101 -4.72 1.97 9.67
C ASN A 101 -4.39 3.05 8.62
N THR A 102 -5.20 4.10 8.57
CA THR A 102 -5.15 5.07 7.45
C THR A 102 -4.05 6.13 7.59
N SER A 103 -3.45 6.24 8.78
CA SER A 103 -2.53 7.33 9.11
C SER A 103 -3.11 8.74 9.12
N ASN A 104 -4.44 8.87 9.18
CA ASN A 104 -5.09 10.17 9.40
C ASN A 104 -4.53 10.85 10.66
N GLY A 105 -4.26 12.14 10.58
CA GLY A 105 -3.60 12.86 11.67
C GLY A 105 -3.77 14.37 11.62
N VAL A 106 -2.91 15.05 12.37
CA VAL A 106 -2.87 16.52 12.43
C VAL A 106 -2.21 17.13 11.19
N ASP A 107 -2.37 18.43 11.02
CA ASP A 107 -1.63 19.23 10.03
C ASP A 107 -0.19 19.53 10.48
N GLU A 108 0.56 20.23 9.63
CA GLU A 108 1.94 20.68 9.89
C GLU A 108 2.06 21.58 11.14
N SER A 109 0.97 22.20 11.58
CA SER A 109 0.96 23.01 12.82
C SER A 109 0.93 22.15 14.08
N HIS A 110 0.65 20.85 13.93
CA HIS A 110 0.47 19.86 14.98
C HIS A 110 -0.69 20.15 15.94
N LYS A 111 -1.71 20.87 15.47
CA LYS A 111 -2.83 21.34 16.31
C LYS A 111 -4.19 20.98 15.75
N ASN A 112 -4.37 21.04 14.43
CA ASN A 112 -5.67 20.79 13.82
C ASN A 112 -5.66 19.44 13.13
N ILE A 113 -6.80 18.75 13.12
CA ILE A 113 -7.01 17.54 12.33
C ILE A 113 -7.77 17.97 11.07
N PRO A 114 -7.15 17.99 9.88
CA PRO A 114 -7.79 18.50 8.66
C PRO A 114 -9.02 17.70 8.26
N SER A 115 -8.97 16.39 8.52
CA SER A 115 -10.00 15.44 8.09
C SER A 115 -10.58 14.68 9.29
N PRO A 116 -11.34 15.34 10.19
CA PRO A 116 -11.81 14.74 11.44
C PRO A 116 -12.90 13.68 11.25
N ASN A 117 -13.50 13.63 10.05
CA ASN A 117 -14.48 12.62 9.67
C ASN A 117 -13.88 11.51 8.79
N ALA A 118 -12.63 11.62 8.37
CA ALA A 118 -11.96 10.56 7.65
C ALA A 118 -11.74 9.35 8.58
N PRO A 119 -11.78 8.13 8.04
CA PRO A 119 -11.60 6.94 8.84
C PRO A 119 -10.16 6.82 9.32
N SER A 120 -10.02 6.19 10.47
CA SER A 120 -8.76 5.82 11.10
C SER A 120 -8.46 4.34 10.87
N PHE A 121 -9.51 3.52 10.86
CA PHE A 121 -9.44 2.07 10.67
C PHE A 121 -10.38 1.66 9.55
N MET A 122 -9.94 0.70 8.73
CA MET A 122 -10.74 0.22 7.60
C MET A 122 -10.56 -1.28 7.41
N ALA A 123 -11.61 -1.95 6.95
CA ALA A 123 -11.52 -3.25 6.32
C ALA A 123 -11.84 -3.17 4.83
N MET A 124 -11.10 -3.93 4.04
CA MET A 124 -11.20 -3.96 2.59
C MET A 124 -11.21 -5.40 2.10
N ASN A 125 -11.87 -5.64 0.97
CA ASN A 125 -11.82 -6.91 0.27
C ASN A 125 -10.49 -7.02 -0.50
N LYS A 126 -9.65 -8.00 -0.13
CA LYS A 126 -8.32 -8.24 -0.69
C LYS A 126 -8.31 -8.43 -2.21
N ASN A 127 -9.37 -9.01 -2.76
CA ASN A 127 -9.41 -9.41 -4.16
C ASN A 127 -9.91 -8.26 -5.07
N THR A 128 -10.67 -7.31 -4.52
CA THR A 128 -11.33 -6.25 -5.29
C THR A 128 -10.89 -4.83 -4.92
N GLY A 129 -10.23 -4.64 -3.78
CA GLY A 129 -9.89 -3.31 -3.25
C GLY A 129 -11.11 -2.53 -2.72
N LYS A 130 -12.30 -3.15 -2.67
CA LYS A 130 -13.52 -2.50 -2.16
C LYS A 130 -13.44 -2.32 -0.65
N VAL A 131 -13.75 -1.12 -0.17
CA VAL A 131 -13.96 -0.85 1.26
C VAL A 131 -15.23 -1.55 1.73
N LEU A 132 -15.09 -2.35 2.80
CA LEU A 132 -16.17 -3.12 3.41
C LEU A 132 -16.80 -2.34 4.56
N TRP A 133 -15.95 -1.85 5.46
CA TRP A 133 -16.36 -0.96 6.53
C TRP A 133 -15.22 -0.01 6.91
N THR A 134 -15.60 1.07 7.59
CA THR A 134 -14.66 2.06 8.12
C THR A 134 -15.07 2.49 9.53
N ASP A 135 -14.08 2.86 10.35
CA ASP A 135 -14.28 3.45 11.67
C ASP A 135 -13.39 4.70 11.81
N LYS A 136 -13.96 5.77 12.36
CA LYS A 136 -13.28 7.07 12.52
C LYS A 136 -12.75 7.32 13.93
N SER A 137 -12.71 6.30 14.79
CA SER A 137 -12.15 6.46 16.13
C SER A 137 -10.63 6.64 16.02
N PRO A 138 -10.03 7.62 16.71
CA PRO A 138 -10.63 8.39 17.80
C PRO A 138 -11.13 9.79 17.39
N GLY A 139 -11.16 10.09 16.09
CA GLY A 139 -11.67 11.33 15.51
C GLY A 139 -10.83 12.52 15.94
N LEU A 140 -11.46 13.51 16.57
CA LEU A 140 -10.77 14.71 17.07
C LEU A 140 -9.79 14.46 18.22
N ASN A 141 -9.75 13.26 18.79
CA ASN A 141 -8.83 12.93 19.88
C ASN A 141 -7.47 12.40 19.40
N ILE A 142 -7.20 12.38 18.09
CA ILE A 142 -5.87 12.03 17.57
C ILE A 142 -4.85 13.02 18.14
N LEU A 143 -3.83 12.51 18.83
CA LEU A 143 -2.82 13.35 19.48
C LEU A 143 -1.81 13.93 18.48
N HIS A 144 -1.45 13.14 17.47
CA HIS A 144 -0.46 13.50 16.45
C HIS A 144 -0.78 12.80 15.12
N GLY A 145 -0.55 11.50 15.02
CA GLY A 145 -0.98 10.71 13.87
C GLY A 145 -1.22 9.25 14.26
N GLN A 146 -1.54 8.43 13.26
CA GLN A 146 -1.87 7.02 13.45
C GLN A 146 -0.92 6.14 12.64
N TRP A 147 -0.08 5.38 13.33
CA TRP A 147 1.02 4.65 12.66
C TRP A 147 1.13 3.18 13.07
N SER A 148 0.26 2.77 14.01
CA SER A 148 0.16 1.40 14.47
C SER A 148 -0.41 0.49 13.40
N SER A 149 0.26 -0.64 13.18
CA SER A 149 -0.24 -1.68 12.28
C SER A 149 -1.31 -2.53 13.00
N PRO A 150 -2.39 -2.92 12.34
CA PRO A 150 -3.37 -3.82 12.92
C PRO A 150 -2.79 -5.20 13.18
N MET A 151 -3.34 -5.91 14.15
CA MET A 151 -3.14 -7.36 14.30
C MET A 151 -4.48 -8.08 14.27
N VAL A 152 -4.46 -9.37 13.95
CA VAL A 152 -5.64 -10.24 14.06
C VAL A 152 -5.32 -11.38 15.00
N ALA A 153 -6.24 -11.69 15.91
CA ALA A 153 -6.12 -12.80 16.83
C ALA A 153 -7.48 -13.45 17.08
N ASN A 154 -7.49 -14.77 17.29
CA ASN A 154 -8.67 -15.45 17.81
C ASN A 154 -8.57 -15.48 19.34
N LEU A 155 -9.46 -14.73 20.01
CA LEU A 155 -9.49 -14.61 21.46
C LEU A 155 -10.77 -15.25 21.98
N ALA A 156 -10.63 -16.34 22.74
CA ALA A 156 -11.75 -17.11 23.29
C ALA A 156 -12.80 -17.54 22.25
N GLY A 157 -12.36 -17.88 21.03
CA GLY A 157 -13.25 -18.32 19.94
C GLY A 157 -13.81 -17.18 19.10
N VAL A 158 -13.49 -15.92 19.43
CA VAL A 158 -13.91 -14.75 18.68
C VAL A 158 -12.75 -14.23 17.83
N PRO A 159 -12.85 -14.18 16.50
CA PRO A 159 -11.84 -13.56 15.65
C PRO A 159 -11.91 -12.02 15.80
N GLN A 160 -10.81 -11.40 16.20
CA GLN A 160 -10.74 -9.97 16.47
C GLN A 160 -9.62 -9.30 15.68
N VAL A 161 -9.89 -8.10 15.19
CA VAL A 161 -8.88 -7.19 14.64
C VAL A 161 -8.62 -6.10 15.65
N ILE A 162 -7.35 -5.91 16.01
CA ILE A 162 -6.91 -5.01 17.06
C ILE A 162 -6.07 -3.89 16.44
N PHE A 163 -6.43 -2.64 16.74
CA PHE A 163 -5.78 -1.43 16.23
C PHE A 163 -5.24 -0.57 17.38
N GLY A 164 -4.02 -0.06 17.22
CA GLY A 164 -3.53 1.08 18.01
C GLY A 164 -4.06 2.41 17.46
N GLY A 165 -4.77 3.16 18.30
CA GLY A 165 -5.31 4.48 17.99
C GLY A 165 -4.30 5.62 18.17
N GLY A 166 -4.54 6.70 17.43
CA GLY A 166 -3.75 7.94 17.55
C GLY A 166 -3.97 8.70 18.85
N ASP A 167 -4.94 8.27 19.66
CA ASP A 167 -5.24 8.79 20.98
C ASP A 167 -4.53 8.03 22.11
N GLY A 168 -3.80 6.96 21.78
CA GLY A 168 -3.16 6.09 22.77
C GLY A 168 -4.03 4.94 23.28
N TRP A 169 -5.21 4.74 22.70
CA TRP A 169 -6.08 3.60 23.01
C TRP A 169 -5.86 2.44 22.05
N VAL A 170 -6.04 1.24 22.54
CA VAL A 170 -6.16 0.03 21.73
C VAL A 170 -7.64 -0.25 21.52
N TYR A 171 -8.02 -0.56 20.27
CA TYR A 171 -9.39 -0.88 19.87
C TYR A 171 -9.43 -2.29 19.33
N SER A 172 -10.44 -3.07 19.71
CA SER A 172 -10.68 -4.39 19.14
C SER A 172 -12.07 -4.46 18.52
N PHE A 173 -12.12 -4.92 17.27
CA PHE A 173 -13.33 -5.12 16.52
C PHE A 173 -13.50 -6.59 16.16
N GLN A 174 -14.74 -7.03 15.96
CA GLN A 174 -15.02 -8.31 15.32
C GLN A 174 -14.37 -8.33 13.93
N ALA A 175 -13.55 -9.34 13.64
CA ALA A 175 -12.76 -9.34 12.41
C ALA A 175 -13.52 -9.85 11.18
N ASP A 176 -14.46 -10.78 11.34
CA ASP A 176 -15.12 -11.49 10.24
C ASP A 176 -16.44 -10.83 9.78
N VAL A 177 -16.65 -9.56 10.11
CA VAL A 177 -17.79 -8.74 9.63
C VAL A 177 -17.39 -7.89 8.42
N THR A 178 -18.32 -7.69 7.48
CA THR A 178 -18.05 -7.02 6.19
C THR A 178 -18.98 -5.86 5.87
N ASP A 179 -19.94 -5.55 6.74
CA ASP A 179 -20.98 -4.55 6.54
C ASP A 179 -20.75 -3.30 7.41
N LYS A 180 -20.42 -3.49 8.69
CA LYS A 180 -20.13 -2.42 9.65
C LYS A 180 -19.09 -2.86 10.67
N PRO A 181 -18.28 -1.93 11.23
CA PRO A 181 -17.38 -2.31 12.30
C PRO A 181 -18.18 -2.62 13.57
N GLU A 182 -17.81 -3.69 14.27
CA GLU A 182 -18.37 -4.03 15.58
C GLU A 182 -17.28 -3.94 16.64
N LEU A 183 -17.31 -2.86 17.44
CA LEU A 183 -16.34 -2.66 18.52
C LEU A 183 -16.66 -3.62 19.68
N LEU A 184 -15.71 -4.50 20.02
CA LEU A 184 -15.82 -5.46 21.11
C LEU A 184 -15.31 -4.87 22.42
N TRP A 185 -14.15 -4.23 22.38
CA TRP A 185 -13.56 -3.56 23.54
C TRP A 185 -12.57 -2.49 23.11
N LYS A 186 -12.23 -1.60 24.05
CA LYS A 186 -11.13 -0.67 23.92
C LYS A 186 -10.43 -0.46 25.26
N PHE A 187 -9.13 -0.19 25.21
CA PHE A 187 -8.28 -0.05 26.39
C PHE A 187 -7.33 1.14 26.23
N ASP A 188 -7.38 2.09 27.15
CA ASP A 188 -6.41 3.19 27.18
C ASP A 188 -5.08 2.68 27.75
N ALA A 189 -4.08 2.59 26.87
CA ALA A 189 -2.75 2.07 27.18
C ALA A 189 -1.87 3.07 27.94
N ASN A 190 -2.38 4.28 28.21
CA ASN A 190 -1.71 5.28 29.01
C ASN A 190 -2.18 5.25 30.48
N PRO A 191 -1.31 5.70 31.43
CA PRO A 191 -1.73 6.06 32.78
C PRO A 191 -2.87 7.09 32.75
N LYS A 192 -3.83 6.98 33.67
CA LYS A 192 -5.05 7.81 33.64
C LYS A 192 -4.81 9.27 33.98
N ASP A 193 -3.71 9.56 34.66
CA ASP A 193 -3.22 10.88 35.01
C ASP A 193 -2.22 11.44 33.98
N SER A 194 -1.94 10.69 32.90
CA SER A 194 -1.05 11.13 31.84
C SER A 194 -1.61 12.33 31.08
N LYS A 195 -0.72 13.21 30.62
CA LYS A 195 -1.09 14.43 29.87
C LYS A 195 -0.35 14.48 28.55
N TRP A 196 -1.09 14.78 27.49
CA TRP A 196 -0.48 15.12 26.20
C TRP A 196 0.04 16.54 26.27
N LEU A 197 1.35 16.71 26.03
CA LEU A 197 1.98 18.01 25.86
C LEU A 197 2.75 17.98 24.56
N LEU A 198 2.39 18.87 23.64
CA LEU A 198 3.05 18.99 22.35
C LEU A 198 4.55 19.28 22.55
N GLY A 199 5.40 18.66 21.73
CA GLY A 199 6.86 18.78 21.83
C GLY A 199 7.53 17.73 22.72
N GLY A 200 6.81 16.69 23.13
CA GLY A 200 7.40 15.48 23.73
C GLY A 200 7.66 15.54 25.24
N ALA A 201 7.31 16.64 25.91
CA ALA A 201 7.40 16.77 27.37
C ALA A 201 6.19 16.14 28.12
N GLY A 202 5.22 15.60 27.38
CA GLY A 202 4.02 14.96 27.92
C GLY A 202 4.28 13.55 28.44
N THR A 203 3.37 13.05 29.25
CA THR A 203 3.39 11.67 29.78
C THR A 203 2.37 10.76 29.10
N ARG A 204 1.52 11.31 28.22
CA ARG A 204 0.62 10.55 27.34
C ARG A 204 1.30 10.37 25.98
N ASN A 205 1.07 9.25 25.31
CA ASN A 205 1.51 9.00 23.94
C ASN A 205 0.44 8.30 23.11
N ASN A 206 0.58 8.43 21.78
CA ASN A 206 -0.10 7.60 20.81
C ASN A 206 0.63 6.25 20.63
N ILE A 207 -0.05 5.28 20.03
CA ILE A 207 0.53 3.95 19.77
C ILE A 207 1.13 3.92 18.37
N ILE A 208 2.42 3.59 18.27
CA ILE A 208 3.16 3.43 17.00
C ILE A 208 3.41 1.95 16.69
N GLY A 209 3.69 1.13 17.71
CA GLY A 209 3.90 -0.30 17.53
C GLY A 209 2.62 -1.04 17.13
N THR A 210 2.79 -2.24 16.57
CA THR A 210 1.71 -3.22 16.47
C THR A 210 1.28 -3.60 17.90
N PRO A 211 -0.03 -3.59 18.21
CA PRO A 211 -0.53 -3.97 19.53
C PRO A 211 -0.33 -5.47 19.83
#